data_AF-A0A960L624-F1
#
_entry.id   AF-A0A960L624-F1
#
_cell.length_a   1.000
_cell.length_b   1.000
_cell.length_c   1.000
_cell.angle_alpha   90.00
_cell.angle_beta   90.00
_cell.angle_gamma   90.00
#
_symmetry.space_group_name_H-M   'P 1'
#
loop_
_entity.id
_entity.type
_entity.pdbx_description
1 polymer ?
#
loop_
_entity_poly.entity_id
_entity_poly.type
_entity_poly.pdbx_seq_one_letter_code
_entity_poly.pdbx_strand_id
1 'polypeptide(L)'
;MNGLLFVALGLGVVSYWGFRRLLLAPTKTAGPMPRRISIPLADGLATAFAAGLAVTLALVGRILSSSSSTAVIALYGVPVVVLVVALVTGVAGWALSRLWRASGSALRLGLVLGLLVVVASLAFWVLRAGEADRRARASDASPGELRELATRALADSSRWTLLDLVDNPATPADVLAEIARRDDPRLDSAAGGWRQWLREDLRSVHAAVAARRDTPAAALSMLAGSLSAPVRRSVAANPSTPTASLEALAEVADPPVLRALALNPSTPAMVLRTLATNPDLWVRFGVARNPSTPPEVIRGLADDSAPEVRTAVARGPRPIPAPVPPNDEAKP
;
A
#
# COMPACT_ATOMS: atom_id res chain seq x y z
N MET A 1 -0.58 16.05 -7.74
CA MET A 1 -1.45 14.94 -8.23
C MET A 1 -2.68 15.40 -9.04
N ASN A 2 -3.25 16.58 -8.82
CA ASN A 2 -4.50 17.00 -9.50
C ASN A 2 -4.35 17.43 -10.98
N GLY A 3 -3.15 17.42 -11.56
CA GLY A 3 -2.92 17.87 -12.94
C GLY A 3 -3.03 16.79 -14.01
N LEU A 4 -2.50 15.61 -13.73
CA LEU A 4 -2.52 14.47 -14.66
C LEU A 4 -3.92 13.86 -14.82
N LEU A 5 -4.74 13.90 -13.75
CA LEU A 5 -6.11 13.40 -13.79
C LEU A 5 -7.01 14.22 -14.73
N PHE A 6 -6.82 15.54 -14.80
CA PHE A 6 -7.58 16.42 -15.70
C PHE A 6 -7.18 16.25 -17.17
N VAL A 7 -5.90 15.98 -17.46
CA VAL A 7 -5.42 15.70 -18.83
C VAL A 7 -5.96 14.35 -19.32
N ALA A 8 -5.99 13.34 -18.45
CA ALA A 8 -6.57 12.03 -18.76
C ALA A 8 -8.10 12.09 -18.95
N LEU A 9 -8.82 12.85 -18.11
CA LEU A 9 -10.27 13.09 -18.26
C LEU A 9 -10.60 13.87 -19.53
N GLY A 10 -9.79 14.88 -19.88
CA GLY A 10 -9.96 15.66 -21.11
C GLY A 10 -9.81 14.81 -22.37
N LEU A 11 -8.78 13.96 -22.44
CA LEU A 11 -8.57 13.04 -23.57
C LEU A 11 -9.65 11.96 -23.67
N GLY A 12 -10.16 11.49 -22.52
CA GLY A 12 -11.25 10.51 -22.46
C GLY A 12 -12.60 11.06 -22.92
N VAL A 13 -12.96 12.29 -22.53
CA VAL A 13 -14.25 12.92 -22.89
C VAL A 13 -14.32 13.29 -24.37
N VAL A 14 -13.20 13.74 -24.96
CA VAL A 14 -13.12 14.03 -26.41
C VAL A 14 -13.21 12.75 -27.23
N SER A 15 -12.56 11.66 -26.78
CA SER A 15 -12.68 10.34 -27.41
C SER A 15 -14.11 9.79 -27.32
N TYR A 16 -14.80 9.98 -26.19
CA TYR A 16 -16.17 9.50 -25.97
C TYR A 16 -17.20 10.20 -26.87
N TRP A 17 -17.13 11.52 -27.05
CA TRP A 17 -18.05 12.25 -27.92
C TRP A 17 -17.84 11.95 -29.42
N GLY A 18 -16.57 11.78 -29.84
CA GLY A 18 -16.25 11.29 -31.19
C GLY A 18 -16.79 9.88 -31.45
N PHE A 19 -16.70 9.00 -30.45
CA PHE A 19 -17.16 7.61 -30.51
C PHE A 19 -18.69 7.47 -30.49
N ARG A 20 -19.38 8.28 -29.67
CA ARG A 20 -20.85 8.30 -29.57
C ARG A 20 -21.52 8.76 -30.87
N ARG A 21 -20.91 9.71 -31.59
CA ARG A 21 -21.39 10.17 -32.91
C ARG A 21 -21.26 9.09 -34.00
N LEU A 22 -20.32 8.17 -33.83
CA LEU A 22 -20.08 7.03 -34.72
C LEU A 22 -21.04 5.85 -34.47
N LEU A 23 -21.50 5.66 -33.23
CA LEU A 23 -22.42 4.60 -32.85
C LEU A 23 -23.91 4.91 -33.13
N LEU A 24 -24.29 6.19 -33.22
CA LEU A 24 -25.68 6.62 -33.37
C LEU A 24 -26.10 6.97 -34.81
N ALA A 25 -25.31 6.61 -35.82
CA ALA A 25 -25.72 6.77 -37.22
C ALA A 25 -26.89 5.81 -37.53
N PRO A 26 -28.08 6.30 -37.93
CA PRO A 26 -29.25 5.45 -38.10
C PRO A 26 -29.07 4.50 -39.29
N THR A 27 -29.15 3.19 -39.03
CA THR A 27 -29.19 2.15 -40.05
C THR A 27 -30.58 2.10 -40.70
N LYS A 28 -30.82 2.92 -41.73
CA LYS A 28 -31.98 2.74 -42.63
C LYS A 28 -31.58 1.94 -43.86
N THR A 29 -32.05 0.69 -43.86
CA THR A 29 -32.52 -0.16 -44.97
C THR A 29 -31.98 0.06 -46.39
N ALA A 30 -31.35 -1.00 -46.90
CA ALA A 30 -31.32 -1.50 -48.29
C ALA A 30 -31.40 -0.46 -49.45
N GLY A 31 -30.24 -0.12 -50.00
CA GLY A 31 -30.02 0.59 -51.28
C GLY A 31 -28.56 0.37 -51.73
N PRO A 32 -28.23 0.50 -53.03
CA PRO A 32 -27.01 -0.10 -53.60
C PRO A 32 -25.75 0.56 -53.06
N MET A 33 -24.77 -0.29 -52.72
CA MET A 33 -23.42 -0.04 -52.17
C MET A 33 -23.23 1.25 -51.34
N PRO A 34 -22.93 1.17 -50.03
CA PRO A 34 -22.55 2.35 -49.27
C PRO A 34 -21.26 2.93 -49.87
N ARG A 35 -21.35 4.14 -50.43
CA ARG A 35 -20.18 4.96 -50.79
C ARG A 35 -19.20 4.94 -49.63
N ARG A 36 -17.95 4.58 -49.92
CA ARG A 36 -16.81 4.66 -48.98
C ARG A 36 -16.91 5.98 -48.19
N ILE A 37 -17.27 5.91 -46.91
CA ILE A 37 -17.11 7.03 -46.00
C ILE A 37 -15.62 7.13 -45.70
N SER A 38 -14.88 7.78 -46.61
CA SER A 38 -13.52 8.21 -46.38
C SER A 38 -13.59 9.36 -45.39
N ILE A 39 -13.32 9.09 -44.11
CA ILE A 39 -12.89 10.17 -43.21
C ILE A 39 -11.54 10.61 -43.79
N PRO A 40 -11.43 11.83 -44.36
CA PRO A 40 -10.19 12.29 -44.95
C PRO A 40 -9.11 12.34 -43.88
N LEU A 41 -7.86 12.09 -44.26
CA LEU A 41 -6.68 12.19 -43.39
C LEU A 41 -6.69 13.50 -42.56
N ALA A 42 -7.26 14.55 -43.15
CA ALA A 42 -7.46 15.86 -42.54
C ALA A 42 -8.26 15.83 -41.24
N ASP A 43 -9.34 15.05 -41.12
CA ASP A 43 -10.23 15.10 -39.94
C ASP A 43 -9.63 14.36 -38.73
N GLY A 44 -8.91 13.26 -38.99
CA GLY A 44 -8.16 12.54 -37.96
C GLY A 44 -6.96 13.33 -37.45
N LEU A 45 -6.24 14.00 -38.36
CA LEU A 45 -5.16 14.91 -38.00
C LEU A 45 -5.70 16.15 -37.26
N ALA A 46 -6.84 16.71 -37.69
CA ALA A 46 -7.44 17.88 -37.05
C ALA A 46 -7.89 17.59 -35.61
N THR A 47 -8.48 16.42 -35.36
CA THR A 47 -8.89 16.02 -34.00
C THR A 47 -7.70 15.76 -33.08
N ALA A 48 -6.64 15.11 -33.57
CA ALA A 48 -5.39 14.93 -32.82
C ALA A 48 -4.69 16.27 -32.54
N PHE A 49 -4.66 17.17 -33.53
CA PHE A 49 -4.08 18.50 -33.40
C PHE A 49 -4.86 19.36 -32.39
N ALA A 50 -6.19 19.32 -32.43
CA ALA A 50 -7.04 20.04 -31.48
C ALA A 50 -6.85 19.53 -30.04
N ALA A 51 -6.76 18.21 -29.84
CA ALA A 51 -6.50 17.62 -28.53
C ALA A 51 -5.10 17.99 -28.00
N GLY A 52 -4.07 17.92 -28.86
CA GLY A 52 -2.71 18.34 -28.53
C GLY A 52 -2.63 19.82 -28.15
N LEU A 53 -3.29 20.70 -28.92
CA LEU A 53 -3.34 22.13 -28.66
C LEU A 53 -4.00 22.45 -27.31
N ALA A 54 -5.10 21.77 -26.97
CA ALA A 54 -5.78 21.96 -25.69
C ALA A 54 -4.89 21.56 -24.49
N VAL A 55 -4.15 20.45 -24.61
CA VAL A 55 -3.20 20.00 -23.56
C VAL A 55 -2.04 20.99 -23.41
N THR A 56 -1.50 21.51 -24.52
CA THR A 56 -0.45 22.53 -24.50
C THR A 56 -0.92 23.81 -23.80
N LEU A 57 -2.11 24.31 -24.14
CA LEU A 57 -2.65 25.53 -23.51
C LEU A 57 -2.88 25.33 -22.01
N ALA A 58 -3.35 24.16 -21.59
CA ALA A 58 -3.52 23.83 -20.16
C ALA A 58 -2.19 23.75 -19.40
N LEU A 59 -1.14 23.21 -20.03
CA LEU A 59 0.21 23.15 -19.46
C LEU A 59 0.85 24.55 -19.37
N VAL A 60 0.74 25.36 -20.44
CA VAL A 60 1.23 26.74 -20.48
C VAL A 60 0.53 27.60 -19.42
N GLY A 61 -0.79 27.49 -19.27
CA GLY A 61 -1.54 28.20 -18.23
C GLY A 61 -1.04 27.86 -16.82
N ARG A 62 -0.65 26.60 -16.57
CA ARG A 62 -0.06 26.19 -15.29
C ARG A 62 1.35 26.73 -15.07
N ILE A 63 2.19 26.75 -16.12
CA ILE A 63 3.55 27.26 -16.03
C ILE A 63 3.54 28.77 -15.78
N LEU A 64 2.67 29.51 -16.46
CA LEU A 64 2.48 30.96 -16.26
C LEU A 64 1.94 31.30 -14.87
N SER A 65 1.25 30.37 -14.22
CA SER A 65 0.83 30.52 -12.81
C SER A 65 1.92 30.16 -11.78
N SER A 66 3.11 29.73 -12.21
CA SER A 66 4.22 29.36 -11.33
C SER A 66 5.35 30.40 -11.36
N SER A 67 5.83 30.81 -10.19
CA SER A 67 6.85 31.86 -9.99
C SER A 67 8.31 31.37 -10.09
N SER A 68 8.56 30.27 -10.82
CA SER A 68 9.89 29.61 -10.86
C SER A 68 10.73 29.95 -12.11
N SER A 69 12.01 30.27 -11.91
CA SER A 69 12.98 30.60 -12.97
C SER A 69 13.35 29.42 -13.89
N THR A 70 13.01 28.18 -13.54
CA THR A 70 13.14 27.00 -14.42
C THR A 70 12.05 26.92 -15.50
N ALA A 71 11.05 27.82 -15.48
CA ALA A 71 9.93 27.86 -16.41
C ALA A 71 10.34 28.04 -17.88
N VAL A 72 11.51 28.63 -18.16
CA VAL A 72 11.96 28.90 -19.54
C VAL A 72 12.30 27.61 -20.30
N ILE A 73 12.93 26.62 -19.66
CA ILE A 73 13.22 25.32 -20.28
C ILE A 73 11.91 24.54 -20.51
N ALA A 74 10.95 24.67 -19.58
CA ALA A 74 9.62 24.10 -19.75
C ALA A 74 8.83 24.79 -20.88
N LEU A 75 9.02 26.10 -21.09
CA LEU A 75 8.32 26.88 -22.12
C LEU A 75 8.70 26.42 -23.54
N TYR A 76 9.97 26.07 -23.77
CA TYR A 76 10.45 25.59 -25.08
C TYR A 76 10.39 24.07 -25.23
N GLY A 77 10.63 23.30 -24.16
CA GLY A 77 10.64 21.84 -24.20
C GLY A 77 9.24 21.23 -24.31
N VAL A 78 8.25 21.79 -23.59
CA VAL A 78 6.88 21.24 -23.54
C VAL A 78 6.19 21.26 -24.91
N PRO A 79 6.21 22.35 -25.71
CA PRO A 79 5.59 22.36 -27.03
C PRO A 79 6.19 21.32 -27.98
N VAL A 80 7.51 21.12 -27.94
CA VAL A 80 8.21 20.15 -28.80
C VAL A 80 7.83 18.72 -28.41
N VAL A 81 7.83 18.40 -27.12
CA VAL A 81 7.42 17.08 -26.63
C VAL A 81 5.96 16.81 -26.98
N VAL A 82 5.07 17.79 -26.81
CA VAL A 82 3.64 17.63 -27.17
C VAL A 82 3.48 17.41 -28.67
N LEU A 83 4.22 18.15 -29.52
CA LEU A 83 4.16 17.97 -30.97
C LEU A 83 4.59 16.56 -31.39
N VAL A 84 5.70 16.06 -30.82
CA VAL A 84 6.20 14.70 -31.09
C VAL A 84 5.20 13.65 -30.62
N VAL A 85 4.67 13.78 -29.41
CA VAL A 85 3.66 12.83 -28.87
C VAL A 85 2.38 12.87 -29.69
N ALA A 86 1.90 14.04 -30.11
CA ALA A 86 0.71 14.19 -30.94
C ALA A 86 0.90 13.57 -32.33
N LEU A 87 2.09 13.70 -32.93
CA LEU A 87 2.42 13.08 -34.20
C LEU A 87 2.44 11.54 -34.08
N VAL A 88 3.14 11.01 -33.08
CA VAL A 88 3.24 9.56 -32.86
C VAL A 88 1.88 8.95 -32.55
N THR A 89 1.10 9.55 -31.66
CA THR A 89 -0.24 9.07 -31.31
C THR A 89 -1.24 9.23 -32.45
N GLY A 90 -1.15 10.31 -33.24
CA GLY A 90 -1.97 10.52 -34.42
C GLY A 90 -1.71 9.48 -35.51
N VAL A 91 -0.44 9.20 -35.82
CA VAL A 91 -0.06 8.17 -36.81
C VAL A 91 -0.46 6.77 -36.32
N ALA A 92 -0.20 6.45 -35.05
CA ALA A 92 -0.60 5.18 -34.45
C ALA A 92 -2.13 5.00 -34.46
N GLY A 93 -2.90 6.03 -34.06
CA GLY A 93 -4.35 6.01 -34.06
C GLY A 93 -4.94 5.87 -35.47
N TRP A 94 -4.35 6.54 -36.46
CA TRP A 94 -4.73 6.38 -37.87
C TRP A 94 -4.49 4.95 -38.38
N ALA A 95 -3.31 4.38 -38.10
CA ALA A 95 -2.97 3.00 -38.48
C ALA A 95 -3.89 1.97 -37.79
N LEU A 96 -4.16 2.14 -36.49
CA LEU A 96 -5.09 1.29 -35.74
C LEU A 96 -6.51 1.38 -36.30
N SER A 97 -6.97 2.57 -36.71
CA SER A 97 -8.29 2.76 -37.34
C SER A 97 -8.43 2.05 -38.69
N ARG A 98 -7.32 1.88 -39.42
CA ARG A 98 -7.27 1.15 -40.70
C ARG A 98 -7.30 -0.36 -40.45
N LEU A 99 -6.51 -0.83 -39.50
CA LEU A 99 -6.48 -2.24 -39.08
C LEU A 99 -7.83 -2.69 -38.48
N TRP A 100 -8.47 -1.84 -37.68
CA TRP A 100 -9.80 -2.11 -37.13
C TRP A 100 -10.87 -2.29 -38.21
N ARG A 101 -10.84 -1.43 -39.25
CA ARG A 101 -11.76 -1.50 -40.39
C ARG A 101 -11.50 -2.71 -41.30
N ALA A 102 -10.24 -3.12 -41.43
CA ALA A 102 -9.82 -4.24 -42.27
C ALA A 102 -9.95 -5.62 -41.60
N SER A 103 -10.24 -5.70 -40.30
CA SER A 103 -10.16 -6.94 -39.52
C SER A 103 -11.50 -7.49 -39.05
N GLY A 104 -11.59 -8.83 -38.96
CA GLY A 104 -12.73 -9.56 -38.41
C GLY A 104 -12.89 -9.42 -36.90
N SER A 105 -14.02 -9.87 -36.36
CA SER A 105 -14.41 -9.73 -34.94
C SER A 105 -13.36 -10.22 -33.94
N ALA A 106 -12.64 -11.31 -34.26
CA ALA A 106 -11.60 -11.88 -33.40
C ALA A 106 -10.37 -10.96 -33.25
N LEU A 107 -9.90 -10.31 -34.33
CA LEU A 107 -8.75 -9.41 -34.27
C LEU A 107 -9.08 -8.12 -33.51
N ARG A 108 -10.33 -7.63 -33.64
CA ARG A 108 -10.83 -6.47 -32.90
C ARG A 108 -10.87 -6.73 -31.40
N LEU A 109 -11.34 -7.91 -30.99
CA LEU A 109 -11.33 -8.33 -29.59
C LEU A 109 -9.89 -8.42 -29.06
N GLY A 110 -8.97 -8.99 -29.85
CA GLY A 110 -7.54 -9.07 -29.52
C GLY A 110 -6.89 -7.69 -29.33
N LEU A 111 -7.21 -6.71 -30.17
CA LEU A 111 -6.72 -5.33 -30.05
C LEU A 111 -7.26 -4.62 -28.79
N VAL A 112 -8.54 -4.81 -28.46
CA VAL A 112 -9.13 -4.23 -27.24
C VAL A 112 -8.51 -4.84 -25.99
N LEU A 113 -8.38 -6.18 -25.95
CA LEU A 113 -7.73 -6.87 -24.83
C LEU A 113 -6.27 -6.44 -24.70
N GLY A 114 -5.53 -6.34 -25.81
CA GLY A 114 -4.16 -5.85 -25.83
C GLY A 114 -4.04 -4.41 -25.30
N LEU A 115 -4.92 -3.51 -25.72
CA LEU A 115 -4.94 -2.13 -25.22
C LEU A 115 -5.28 -2.08 -23.73
N LEU A 116 -6.24 -2.88 -23.27
CA LEU A 116 -6.59 -2.98 -21.85
C LEU A 116 -5.41 -3.48 -21.01
N VAL A 117 -4.66 -4.47 -21.51
CA VAL A 117 -3.45 -4.98 -20.83
C VAL A 117 -2.37 -3.90 -20.77
N VAL A 118 -2.15 -3.15 -21.85
CA VAL A 118 -1.16 -2.05 -21.88
C VAL A 118 -1.57 -0.94 -20.90
N VAL A 119 -2.84 -0.53 -20.92
CA VAL A 119 -3.36 0.49 -20.00
C VAL A 119 -3.27 0.03 -18.54
N ALA A 120 -3.64 -1.22 -18.25
CA ALA A 120 -3.51 -1.79 -16.92
C ALA A 120 -2.04 -1.86 -16.47
N SER A 121 -1.13 -2.24 -17.38
CA SER A 121 0.31 -2.29 -17.12
C SER A 121 0.90 -0.89 -16.87
N LEU A 122 0.49 0.11 -17.65
CA LEU A 122 0.92 1.50 -17.47
C LEU A 122 0.38 2.07 -16.15
N ALA A 123 -0.90 1.83 -15.84
CA ALA A 123 -1.51 2.24 -14.58
C ALA A 123 -0.78 1.60 -13.38
N PHE A 124 -0.46 0.31 -13.47
CA PHE A 124 0.33 -0.39 -12.46
C PHE A 124 1.71 0.28 -12.25
N TRP A 125 2.43 0.59 -13.32
CA TRP A 125 3.74 1.25 -13.25
C TRP A 125 3.66 2.68 -12.71
N VAL A 126 2.64 3.46 -13.08
CA VAL A 126 2.45 4.82 -12.55
C VAL A 126 2.14 4.80 -11.05
N LEU A 127 1.29 3.88 -10.60
CA LEU A 127 1.00 3.70 -9.16
C LEU A 127 2.26 3.27 -8.40
N ARG A 128 3.02 2.31 -8.93
CA ARG A 128 4.30 1.84 -8.37
C ARG A 128 5.37 2.94 -8.34
N ALA A 129 5.50 3.75 -9.39
CA ALA A 129 6.47 4.84 -9.46
C ALA A 129 6.15 5.94 -8.44
N GLY A 130 4.87 6.29 -8.28
CA GLY A 130 4.44 7.24 -7.24
C GLY A 130 4.60 6.69 -5.83
N GLU A 131 4.63 5.37 -5.63
CA GLU A 131 4.91 4.75 -4.33
C GLU A 131 6.41 4.71 -4.02
N ALA A 132 7.26 4.43 -5.01
CA ALA A 132 8.72 4.48 -4.85
C ALA A 132 9.23 5.88 -4.51
N ASP A 133 8.74 6.93 -5.18
CA ASP A 133 9.09 8.33 -4.88
C ASP A 133 8.59 8.76 -3.50
N ARG A 134 7.39 8.32 -3.08
CA ARG A 134 6.88 8.57 -1.72
C ARG A 134 7.73 7.90 -0.65
N ARG A 135 8.13 6.64 -0.85
CA ARG A 135 9.01 5.92 0.08
C ARG A 135 10.38 6.53 0.18
N ALA A 136 10.98 6.95 -0.94
CA ALA A 136 12.28 7.63 -0.94
C ALA A 136 12.21 8.98 -0.20
N ARG A 137 11.12 9.73 -0.37
CA ARG A 137 10.92 10.98 0.40
C ARG A 137 10.68 10.71 1.88
N ALA A 138 9.92 9.67 2.19
CA ALA A 138 9.68 9.29 3.56
C ALA A 138 10.98 8.81 4.23
N SER A 139 11.83 8.03 3.56
CA SER A 139 13.08 7.50 4.15
C SER A 139 14.07 8.58 4.56
N ASP A 140 14.15 9.65 3.77
CA ASP A 140 15.13 10.72 3.97
C ASP A 140 14.56 11.91 4.77
N ALA A 141 13.28 11.85 5.13
CA ALA A 141 12.60 12.92 5.85
C ALA A 141 13.10 13.05 7.30
N SER A 142 13.24 14.30 7.73
CA SER A 142 13.55 14.64 9.11
C SER A 142 12.38 14.27 10.06
N PRO A 143 12.65 14.09 11.36
CA PRO A 143 11.60 13.86 12.37
C PRO A 143 10.47 14.90 12.38
N GLY A 144 10.76 16.15 12.00
CA GLY A 144 9.76 17.22 11.89
C GLY A 144 8.82 17.02 10.70
N GLU A 145 9.38 16.68 9.53
CA GLU A 145 8.62 16.40 8.31
C GLU A 145 7.75 15.14 8.48
N LEU A 146 8.27 14.12 9.17
CA LEU A 146 7.51 12.90 9.47
C LEU A 146 6.28 13.17 10.35
N ARG A 147 6.37 14.12 11.30
CA ARG A 147 5.21 14.55 12.11
C ARG A 147 4.15 15.25 11.28
N GLU A 148 4.57 16.12 10.37
CA GLU A 148 3.65 16.83 9.49
C GLU A 148 2.98 15.85 8.52
N LEU A 149 3.76 14.95 7.94
CA LEU A 149 3.28 13.90 7.05
C LEU A 149 2.32 12.95 7.78
N ALA A 150 2.60 12.60 9.04
CA ALA A 150 1.69 11.84 9.89
C ALA A 150 0.37 12.58 10.12
N THR A 151 0.41 13.86 10.48
CA THR A 151 -0.80 14.67 10.69
C THR A 151 -1.70 14.66 9.45
N ARG A 152 -1.11 14.87 8.26
CA ARG A 152 -1.85 14.83 6.99
C ARG A 152 -2.36 13.43 6.67
N ALA A 153 -1.52 12.40 6.81
CA ALA A 153 -1.88 11.01 6.53
C ALA A 153 -3.01 10.52 7.42
N LEU A 154 -3.01 10.95 8.68
CA LEU A 154 -4.08 10.70 9.64
C LEU A 154 -5.34 11.45 9.20
N ALA A 155 -5.28 12.73 8.87
CA ALA A 155 -6.45 13.47 8.38
C ALA A 155 -7.10 12.80 7.14
N ASP A 156 -6.27 12.37 6.20
CA ASP A 156 -6.72 11.78 4.93
C ASP A 156 -6.97 10.26 5.01
N SER A 157 -6.74 9.64 6.18
CA SER A 157 -6.82 8.19 6.39
C SER A 157 -6.00 7.38 5.37
N SER A 158 -4.82 7.89 5.00
CA SER A 158 -3.98 7.29 3.97
C SER A 158 -3.15 6.12 4.53
N ARG A 159 -3.65 4.88 4.39
CA ARG A 159 -2.94 3.67 4.85
C ARG A 159 -1.50 3.58 4.36
N TRP A 160 -1.27 3.78 3.07
CA TRP A 160 0.07 3.60 2.49
C TRP A 160 1.08 4.57 3.11
N THR A 161 0.65 5.81 3.32
CA THR A 161 1.50 6.84 3.95
C THR A 161 1.75 6.51 5.42
N LEU A 162 0.76 5.98 6.13
CA LEU A 162 0.94 5.50 7.50
C LEU A 162 1.87 4.27 7.57
N LEU A 163 1.80 3.35 6.60
CA LEU A 163 2.74 2.22 6.52
C LEU A 163 4.15 2.69 6.20
N ASP A 164 4.32 3.61 5.25
CA ASP A 164 5.64 4.18 4.94
C ASP A 164 6.26 4.89 6.16
N LEU A 165 5.44 5.58 6.97
CA LEU A 165 5.86 6.12 8.27
C LEU A 165 6.26 5.01 9.25
N VAL A 166 5.45 3.96 9.38
CA VAL A 166 5.74 2.85 10.30
C VAL A 166 6.96 2.05 9.87
N ASP A 167 7.26 1.97 8.58
CA ASP A 167 8.45 1.28 8.07
C ASP A 167 9.71 2.15 8.19
N ASN A 168 9.58 3.47 8.32
CA ASN A 168 10.72 4.35 8.50
C ASN A 168 11.29 4.26 9.95
N PRO A 169 12.55 3.85 10.14
CA PRO A 169 13.17 3.76 11.47
C PRO A 169 13.30 5.12 12.18
N ALA A 170 13.38 6.23 11.45
CA ALA A 170 13.47 7.59 12.00
C ALA A 170 12.11 8.14 12.50
N THR A 171 11.01 7.39 12.31
CA THR A 171 9.68 7.82 12.74
C THR A 171 9.63 7.98 14.26
N PRO A 172 9.28 9.18 14.75
CA PRO A 172 9.27 9.44 16.18
C PRO A 172 8.28 8.58 16.96
N ALA A 173 8.66 8.22 18.19
CA ALA A 173 7.83 7.50 19.14
C ALA A 173 6.46 8.15 19.37
N ASP A 174 6.39 9.49 19.42
CA ASP A 174 5.13 10.23 19.58
C ASP A 174 4.19 10.04 18.38
N VAL A 175 4.74 9.93 17.17
CA VAL A 175 3.98 9.64 15.96
C VAL A 175 3.44 8.21 16.00
N LEU A 176 4.26 7.22 16.36
CA LEU A 176 3.81 5.83 16.51
C LEU A 176 2.69 5.71 17.55
N ALA A 177 2.82 6.43 18.68
CA ALA A 177 1.80 6.49 19.71
C ALA A 177 0.51 7.19 19.22
N GLU A 178 0.61 8.22 18.39
CA GLU A 178 -0.55 8.85 17.76
C GLU A 178 -1.26 7.92 16.78
N ILE A 179 -0.52 7.20 15.93
CA ILE A 179 -1.07 6.19 15.01
C ILE A 179 -1.77 5.07 15.80
N ALA A 180 -1.15 4.60 16.88
CA ALA A 180 -1.74 3.59 17.76
C ALA A 180 -2.98 4.11 18.50
N ARG A 181 -3.01 5.40 18.88
CA ARG A 181 -4.14 6.03 19.60
C ARG A 181 -5.39 6.13 18.75
N ARG A 182 -5.22 6.16 17.43
CA ARG A 182 -6.31 6.13 16.48
C ARG A 182 -6.87 4.72 16.33
N ASP A 183 -7.57 4.29 17.35
CA ASP A 183 -8.80 3.54 17.20
C ASP A 183 -9.92 4.56 17.37
N ASP A 184 -10.72 4.86 16.32
CA ASP A 184 -11.89 5.72 16.45
C ASP A 184 -13.18 4.86 16.51
N PRO A 185 -13.57 4.38 17.71
CA PRO A 185 -14.85 3.72 17.90
C PRO A 185 -16.06 4.70 17.82
N ARG A 186 -15.85 6.02 17.66
CA ARG A 186 -16.94 7.00 17.44
C ARG A 186 -17.32 7.17 15.97
N LEU A 187 -16.54 6.61 15.04
CA LEU A 187 -16.99 6.38 13.66
C LEU A 187 -17.95 5.18 13.54
N ASP A 188 -18.24 4.49 14.65
CA ASP A 188 -18.59 3.06 14.67
C ASP A 188 -20.02 2.74 15.18
N SER A 189 -21.05 3.39 14.64
CA SER A 189 -22.43 2.89 14.85
C SER A 189 -23.37 2.87 13.65
N ALA A 190 -22.98 3.35 12.45
CA ALA A 190 -23.99 3.59 11.41
C ALA A 190 -23.64 3.27 9.93
N ALA A 191 -22.52 2.65 9.57
CA ALA A 191 -22.21 2.51 8.13
C ALA A 191 -21.67 1.15 7.70
N GLY A 192 -22.56 0.30 7.18
CA GLY A 192 -22.18 -0.75 6.23
C GLY A 192 -21.69 -0.15 4.89
N GLY A 193 -20.77 -0.83 4.21
CA GLY A 193 -20.20 -0.41 2.92
C GLY A 193 -18.67 -0.32 2.93
N TRP A 194 -18.08 0.45 2.00
CA TRP A 194 -16.63 0.65 1.83
C TRP A 194 -15.89 1.14 3.10
N ARG A 195 -16.60 1.62 4.11
CA ARG A 195 -16.05 1.93 5.45
C ARG A 195 -15.64 0.69 6.24
N GLN A 196 -16.22 -0.47 5.98
CA GLN A 196 -15.73 -1.75 6.51
C GLN A 196 -14.36 -2.11 5.91
N TRP A 197 -14.15 -1.85 4.62
CA TRP A 197 -12.84 -2.00 3.99
C TRP A 197 -11.78 -1.09 4.64
N LEU A 198 -12.15 0.14 5.00
CA LEU A 198 -11.27 1.07 5.74
C LEU A 198 -10.89 0.56 7.14
N ARG A 199 -11.76 -0.20 7.82
CA ARG A 199 -11.44 -0.83 9.13
C ARG A 199 -10.42 -1.96 8.99
N GLU A 200 -10.50 -2.76 7.93
CA GLU A 200 -9.48 -3.76 7.60
C GLU A 200 -8.11 -3.09 7.32
N ASP A 201 -8.17 -1.90 6.71
CA ASP A 201 -7.02 -1.10 6.27
C ASP A 201 -6.12 -0.66 7.44
N LEU A 202 -6.70 -0.14 8.51
CA LEU A 202 -5.95 0.37 9.68
C LEU A 202 -5.44 -0.72 10.62
N ARG A 203 -6.10 -1.88 10.70
CA ARG A 203 -5.61 -3.04 11.49
C ARG A 203 -4.23 -3.48 11.04
N SER A 204 -3.96 -3.40 9.73
CA SER A 204 -2.64 -3.71 9.19
C SER A 204 -1.57 -2.71 9.64
N VAL A 205 -1.93 -1.43 9.73
CA VAL A 205 -1.06 -0.36 10.25
C VAL A 205 -0.78 -0.56 11.73
N HIS A 206 -1.81 -0.84 12.55
CA HIS A 206 -1.63 -1.10 13.98
C HIS A 206 -0.80 -2.34 14.26
N ALA A 207 -0.97 -3.41 13.47
CA ALA A 207 -0.12 -4.59 13.57
C ALA A 207 1.34 -4.26 13.24
N ALA A 208 1.58 -3.42 12.22
CA ALA A 208 2.91 -2.95 11.87
C ALA A 208 3.53 -2.06 12.97
N VAL A 209 2.75 -1.14 13.55
CA VAL A 209 3.18 -0.35 14.73
C VAL A 209 3.53 -1.29 15.88
N ALA A 210 2.69 -2.26 16.19
CA ALA A 210 2.95 -3.22 17.25
C ALA A 210 4.16 -4.13 16.97
N ALA A 211 4.52 -4.37 15.71
CA ALA A 211 5.68 -5.20 15.35
C ALA A 211 7.03 -4.49 15.54
N ARG A 212 7.04 -3.15 15.59
CA ARG A 212 8.25 -2.36 15.79
C ARG A 212 8.78 -2.48 17.22
N ARG A 213 10.07 -2.78 17.37
CA ARG A 213 10.72 -2.96 18.68
C ARG A 213 10.81 -1.68 19.51
N ASP A 214 10.85 -0.53 18.87
CA ASP A 214 10.95 0.79 19.50
C ASP A 214 9.59 1.44 19.77
N THR A 215 8.48 0.72 19.52
CA THR A 215 7.14 1.23 19.80
C THR A 215 6.98 1.49 21.30
N PRO A 216 6.47 2.68 21.68
CA PRO A 216 6.33 3.04 23.09
C PRO A 216 5.42 2.07 23.86
N ALA A 217 5.78 1.80 25.11
CA ALA A 217 5.00 0.98 26.03
C ALA A 217 3.51 1.39 26.09
N ALA A 218 3.22 2.69 26.17
CA ALA A 218 1.85 3.21 26.20
C ALA A 218 1.05 2.85 24.93
N ALA A 219 1.70 2.87 23.76
CA ALA A 219 1.07 2.48 22.50
C ALA A 219 0.79 0.98 22.46
N LEU A 220 1.75 0.15 22.91
CA LEU A 220 1.57 -1.30 23.01
C LEU A 220 0.46 -1.68 23.99
N SER A 221 0.38 -1.02 25.15
CA SER A 221 -0.68 -1.26 26.14
C SER A 221 -2.07 -1.03 25.59
N MET A 222 -2.23 0.00 24.75
CA MET A 222 -3.50 0.32 24.12
C MET A 222 -3.84 -0.68 23.00
N LEU A 223 -2.86 -1.01 22.15
CA LEU A 223 -3.05 -2.00 21.08
C LEU A 223 -3.31 -3.41 21.61
N ALA A 224 -2.88 -3.73 22.84
CA ALA A 224 -3.21 -4.98 23.51
C ALA A 224 -4.73 -5.17 23.70
N GLY A 225 -5.47 -4.06 23.85
CA GLY A 225 -6.94 -4.05 23.94
C GLY A 225 -7.66 -4.14 22.59
N SER A 226 -6.95 -4.22 21.46
CA SER A 226 -7.56 -4.25 20.13
C SER A 226 -8.45 -5.48 19.93
N LEU A 227 -9.59 -5.31 19.26
CA LEU A 227 -10.45 -6.42 18.84
C LEU A 227 -9.80 -7.29 17.76
N SER A 228 -8.76 -6.80 17.08
CA SER A 228 -8.07 -7.51 16.00
C SER A 228 -7.05 -8.52 16.53
N ALA A 229 -7.29 -9.81 16.28
CA ALA A 229 -6.35 -10.88 16.65
C ALA A 229 -4.93 -10.69 16.05
N PRO A 230 -4.75 -10.27 14.77
CA PRO A 230 -3.44 -9.92 14.23
C PRO A 230 -2.70 -8.82 15.01
N VAL A 231 -3.40 -7.80 15.49
CA VAL A 231 -2.82 -6.71 16.29
C VAL A 231 -2.38 -7.24 17.65
N ARG A 232 -3.26 -7.94 18.38
CA ARG A 232 -2.93 -8.55 19.67
C ARG A 232 -1.77 -9.54 19.58
N ARG A 233 -1.71 -10.34 18.52
CA ARG A 233 -0.60 -11.25 18.25
C ARG A 233 0.72 -10.48 18.07
N SER A 234 0.69 -9.36 17.34
CA SER A 234 1.88 -8.53 17.11
C SER A 234 2.36 -7.90 18.42
N VAL A 235 1.44 -7.41 19.26
CA VAL A 235 1.77 -6.91 20.61
C VAL A 235 2.34 -8.03 21.48
N ALA A 236 1.73 -9.22 21.49
CA ALA A 236 2.24 -10.37 22.24
C ALA A 236 3.63 -10.83 21.80
N ALA A 237 3.99 -10.65 20.52
CA ALA A 237 5.30 -11.01 19.98
C ALA A 237 6.39 -9.94 20.25
N ASN A 238 6.01 -8.73 20.64
CA ASN A 238 6.95 -7.62 20.78
C ASN A 238 7.68 -7.67 22.14
N PRO A 239 9.03 -7.74 22.14
CA PRO A 239 9.82 -7.76 23.39
C PRO A 239 9.67 -6.50 24.26
N SER A 240 9.25 -5.37 23.69
CA SER A 240 9.06 -4.11 24.42
C SER A 240 7.67 -3.99 25.06
N THR A 241 6.82 -5.01 24.93
CA THR A 241 5.48 -5.00 25.49
C THR A 241 5.52 -5.06 27.03
N PRO A 242 4.80 -4.16 27.73
CA PRO A 242 4.74 -4.18 29.18
C PRO A 242 4.18 -5.48 29.76
N THR A 243 4.73 -5.90 30.91
CA THR A 243 4.32 -7.09 31.66
C THR A 243 2.81 -7.18 31.84
N ALA A 244 2.16 -6.09 32.31
CA ALA A 244 0.72 -6.06 32.55
C ALA A 244 -0.11 -6.33 31.28
N SER A 245 0.38 -5.89 30.11
CA SER A 245 -0.28 -6.16 28.83
C SER A 245 -0.08 -7.60 28.37
N LEU A 246 1.08 -8.20 28.62
CA LEU A 246 1.33 -9.62 28.35
C LEU A 246 0.46 -10.53 29.22
N GLU A 247 0.28 -10.18 30.50
CA GLU A 247 -0.63 -10.86 31.42
C GLU A 247 -2.08 -10.77 30.93
N ALA A 248 -2.56 -9.57 30.59
CA ALA A 248 -3.91 -9.39 30.05
C ALA A 248 -4.15 -10.17 28.75
N LEU A 249 -3.15 -10.25 27.86
CA LEU A 249 -3.23 -11.00 26.61
C LEU A 249 -3.27 -12.52 26.84
N ALA A 250 -2.70 -13.02 27.94
CA ALA A 250 -2.75 -14.45 28.28
C ALA A 250 -4.18 -14.89 28.63
N GLU A 251 -4.96 -14.01 29.26
CA GLU A 251 -6.36 -14.29 29.66
C GLU A 251 -7.33 -14.41 28.48
N VAL A 252 -7.02 -13.80 27.33
CA VAL A 252 -7.88 -13.85 26.13
C VAL A 252 -7.91 -15.25 25.50
N ALA A 253 -6.94 -16.11 25.84
CA ALA A 253 -6.85 -17.52 25.42
C ALA A 253 -6.90 -17.77 23.89
N ASP A 254 -6.49 -16.79 23.09
CA ASP A 254 -6.46 -16.87 21.61
C ASP A 254 -5.19 -17.61 21.13
N PRO A 255 -5.28 -18.79 20.48
CA PRO A 255 -4.10 -19.64 20.22
C PRO A 255 -2.91 -18.96 19.51
N PRO A 256 -3.10 -18.11 18.47
CA PRO A 256 -2.02 -17.37 17.84
C PRO A 256 -1.34 -16.37 18.78
N VAL A 257 -2.08 -15.78 19.73
CA VAL A 257 -1.57 -14.85 20.74
C VAL A 257 -0.78 -15.63 21.80
N LEU A 258 -1.32 -16.76 22.28
CA LEU A 258 -0.63 -17.62 23.25
C LEU A 258 0.70 -18.16 22.72
N ARG A 259 0.76 -18.55 21.45
CA ARG A 259 2.02 -18.96 20.80
C ARG A 259 3.03 -17.82 20.72
N ALA A 260 2.57 -16.59 20.48
CA ALA A 260 3.44 -15.41 20.47
C ALA A 260 3.97 -15.07 21.87
N LEU A 261 3.11 -15.09 22.89
CA LEU A 261 3.49 -14.94 24.29
C LEU A 261 4.51 -16.00 24.71
N ALA A 262 4.28 -17.25 24.36
CA ALA A 262 5.18 -18.34 24.69
C ALA A 262 6.61 -18.12 24.16
N LEU A 263 6.79 -17.42 23.04
CA LEU A 263 8.10 -17.13 22.44
C LEU A 263 8.68 -15.77 22.84
N ASN A 264 7.90 -14.89 23.46
CA ASN A 264 8.35 -13.54 23.78
C ASN A 264 9.28 -13.56 25.02
N PRO A 265 10.53 -13.07 24.91
CA PRO A 265 11.47 -13.07 26.03
C PRO A 265 11.04 -12.22 27.23
N SER A 266 10.09 -11.30 27.05
CA SER A 266 9.57 -10.45 28.12
C SER A 266 8.35 -11.06 28.82
N THR A 267 7.90 -12.25 28.41
CA THR A 267 6.76 -12.94 29.02
C THR A 267 7.07 -13.31 30.48
N PRO A 268 6.19 -12.94 31.44
CA PRO A 268 6.42 -13.23 32.85
C PRO A 268 6.49 -14.73 33.14
N ALA A 269 7.34 -15.12 34.09
CA ALA A 269 7.52 -16.51 34.51
C ALA A 269 6.20 -17.19 34.92
N MET A 270 5.28 -16.46 35.56
CA MET A 270 3.97 -17.00 35.94
C MET A 270 3.12 -17.36 34.73
N VAL A 271 3.10 -16.49 33.71
CA VAL A 271 2.40 -16.76 32.45
C VAL A 271 3.03 -17.97 31.75
N LEU A 272 4.37 -18.07 31.71
CA LEU A 272 5.06 -19.21 31.13
C LEU A 272 4.75 -20.54 31.84
N ARG A 273 4.60 -20.54 33.17
CA ARG A 273 4.14 -21.72 33.93
C ARG A 273 2.76 -22.17 33.48
N THR A 274 1.82 -21.25 33.33
CA THR A 274 0.46 -21.54 32.84
C THR A 274 0.48 -22.06 31.39
N LEU A 275 1.30 -21.45 30.52
CA LEU A 275 1.40 -21.87 29.12
C LEU A 275 2.08 -23.23 28.93
N ALA A 276 2.92 -23.65 29.87
CA ALA A 276 3.58 -24.96 29.83
C ALA A 276 2.60 -26.14 29.95
N THR A 277 1.40 -25.93 30.50
CA THR A 277 0.36 -26.97 30.60
C THR A 277 -0.72 -26.83 29.51
N ASN A 278 -0.53 -25.91 28.56
CA ASN A 278 -1.51 -25.66 27.50
C ASN A 278 -1.69 -26.91 26.59
N PRO A 279 -2.92 -27.25 26.17
CA PRO A 279 -3.15 -28.41 25.30
C PRO A 279 -2.48 -28.27 23.91
N ASP A 280 -2.26 -27.05 23.43
CA ASP A 280 -1.56 -26.82 22.16
C ASP A 280 -0.05 -27.06 22.30
N LEU A 281 0.44 -28.08 21.59
CA LEU A 281 1.86 -28.44 21.59
C LEU A 281 2.77 -27.28 21.12
N TRP A 282 2.28 -26.39 20.25
CA TRP A 282 3.07 -25.27 19.75
C TRP A 282 3.24 -24.16 20.79
N VAL A 283 2.30 -24.04 21.73
CA VAL A 283 2.43 -23.15 22.88
C VAL A 283 3.50 -23.71 23.82
N ARG A 284 3.41 -24.99 24.19
CA ARG A 284 4.43 -25.66 25.04
C ARG A 284 5.82 -25.66 24.41
N PHE A 285 5.89 -25.87 23.09
CA PHE A 285 7.13 -25.73 22.31
C PHE A 285 7.71 -24.32 22.42
N GLY A 286 6.87 -23.28 22.34
CA GLY A 286 7.28 -21.89 22.52
C GLY A 286 7.89 -21.66 23.89
N VAL A 287 7.25 -22.15 24.95
CA VAL A 287 7.75 -22.08 26.33
C VAL A 287 9.10 -22.77 26.46
N ALA A 288 9.27 -23.97 25.89
CA ALA A 288 10.55 -24.68 25.91
C ALA A 288 11.69 -23.91 25.20
N ARG A 289 11.37 -23.08 24.20
CA ARG A 289 12.33 -22.25 23.44
C ARG A 289 12.53 -20.85 24.01
N ASN A 290 11.80 -20.46 25.05
CA ASN A 290 11.86 -19.10 25.57
C ASN A 290 13.01 -18.93 26.58
N PRO A 291 13.87 -17.91 26.41
CA PRO A 291 15.00 -17.68 27.32
C PRO A 291 14.60 -17.32 28.75
N SER A 292 13.37 -16.85 28.97
CA SER A 292 12.85 -16.46 30.28
C SER A 292 12.07 -17.58 30.97
N THR A 293 12.02 -18.78 30.38
CA THR A 293 11.33 -19.92 30.99
C THR A 293 12.09 -20.41 32.22
N PRO A 294 11.41 -20.51 33.39
CA PRO A 294 12.06 -20.98 34.60
C PRO A 294 12.59 -22.42 34.46
N PRO A 295 13.75 -22.75 35.05
CA PRO A 295 14.36 -24.08 34.93
C PRO A 295 13.44 -25.23 35.39
N GLU A 296 12.60 -25.00 36.40
CA GLU A 296 11.62 -25.99 36.87
C GLU A 296 10.56 -26.31 35.82
N VAL A 297 10.16 -25.32 35.00
CA VAL A 297 9.21 -25.52 33.90
C VAL A 297 9.89 -26.32 32.78
N ILE A 298 11.15 -26.01 32.46
CA ILE A 298 11.93 -26.76 31.47
C ILE A 298 12.07 -28.23 31.86
N ARG A 299 12.31 -28.53 33.15
CA ARG A 299 12.36 -29.92 33.65
C ARG A 299 11.04 -30.65 33.43
N GLY A 300 9.90 -30.00 33.69
CA GLY A 300 8.59 -30.59 33.41
C GLY A 300 8.36 -30.85 31.92
N LEU A 301 8.80 -29.95 31.04
CA LEU A 301 8.68 -30.10 29.58
C LEU A 301 9.65 -31.12 28.98
N ALA A 302 10.69 -31.54 29.70
CA ALA A 302 11.59 -32.61 29.25
C ALA A 302 10.87 -33.97 29.13
N ASP A 303 9.81 -34.16 29.92
CA ASP A 303 8.94 -35.36 29.90
C ASP A 303 7.63 -35.13 29.14
N ASP A 304 7.52 -34.06 28.35
CA ASP A 304 6.29 -33.75 27.58
C ASP A 304 5.91 -34.90 26.64
N SER A 305 4.60 -35.12 26.44
CA SER A 305 4.11 -36.18 25.56
C SER A 305 4.51 -35.96 24.10
N ALA A 306 4.63 -34.70 23.66
CA ALA A 306 4.99 -34.35 22.30
C ALA A 306 6.53 -34.38 22.08
N PRO A 307 7.03 -35.15 21.09
CA PRO A 307 8.46 -35.23 20.80
C PRO A 307 9.05 -33.89 20.35
N GLU A 308 8.27 -33.01 19.73
CA GLU A 308 8.69 -31.67 19.31
C GLU A 308 9.06 -30.79 20.52
N VAL A 309 8.31 -30.91 21.61
CA VAL A 309 8.54 -30.16 22.84
C VAL A 309 9.79 -30.67 23.55
N ARG A 310 9.95 -31.99 23.68
CA ARG A 310 11.18 -32.58 24.25
C ARG A 310 12.43 -32.20 23.43
N THR A 311 12.30 -32.18 22.10
CA THR A 311 13.37 -31.73 21.20
C THR A 311 13.69 -30.24 21.39
N ALA A 312 12.67 -29.40 21.60
CA ALA A 312 12.86 -27.99 21.89
C ALA A 312 13.63 -27.77 23.20
N VAL A 313 13.30 -28.51 24.26
CA VAL A 313 14.03 -28.49 25.54
C VAL A 313 15.50 -28.87 25.33
N ALA A 314 15.77 -29.95 24.60
CA ALA A 314 17.14 -30.40 24.31
C ALA A 314 17.94 -29.37 23.50
N ARG A 315 17.29 -28.60 22.61
CA ARG A 315 17.93 -27.52 21.84
C ARG A 315 18.16 -26.25 22.67
N GLY A 316 17.64 -26.17 23.89
CA GLY A 316 17.72 -24.99 24.77
C GLY A 316 16.92 -23.79 24.28
N PRO A 317 17.01 -22.64 24.97
CA PRO A 317 16.30 -21.42 24.59
C PRO A 317 16.84 -20.81 23.30
N ARG A 318 16.01 -20.06 22.58
CA ARG A 318 16.45 -19.25 21.45
C ARG A 318 17.19 -18.02 21.98
N PRO A 319 18.43 -17.75 21.53
CA PRO A 319 19.15 -16.54 21.94
C PRO A 319 18.36 -15.28 21.58
N ILE A 320 18.38 -14.29 22.48
CA ILE A 320 17.86 -12.95 22.18
C ILE A 320 18.80 -12.36 21.12
N PRO A 321 18.33 -11.98 19.92
CA PRO A 321 19.20 -11.37 18.92
C PRO A 321 19.79 -10.09 19.52
N ALA A 322 21.13 -9.98 19.50
CA ALA A 322 21.85 -8.82 20.00
C ALA A 322 21.32 -7.54 19.30
N PRO A 323 21.28 -6.40 20.00
CA PRO A 323 21.01 -5.13 19.32
C PRO A 323 22.00 -4.97 18.17
N VAL A 324 21.49 -4.64 16.98
CA VAL A 324 22.34 -4.28 15.84
C VAL A 324 23.14 -3.06 16.30
N PRO A 325 24.48 -3.11 16.33
CA PRO A 325 25.27 -1.95 16.73
C PRO A 325 24.90 -0.77 15.81
N PRO A 326 24.84 0.47 16.32
CA PRO A 326 24.67 1.63 15.47
C PRO A 326 25.73 1.59 14.37
N ASN A 327 25.32 1.95 13.16
CA ASN A 327 26.16 1.90 11.96
C ASN A 327 27.25 2.99 12.06
N ASP A 328 28.26 2.78 12.92
CA ASP A 328 29.40 3.69 13.14
C ASP A 328 30.52 3.51 12.10
N GLU A 329 30.25 2.80 10.99
CA GLU A 329 31.18 2.71 9.86
C GLU A 329 30.66 3.41 8.61
N ALA A 330 30.17 4.64 8.76
CA ALA A 330 30.44 5.64 7.74
C ALA A 330 31.87 6.16 7.97
N LYS A 331 32.87 5.36 7.58
CA LYS A 331 34.25 5.86 7.46
C LYS A 331 34.26 7.01 6.43
N PRO A 332 35.02 8.08 6.70
CA PRO A 332 35.10 9.25 5.83
C PRO A 332 35.67 8.91 4.44
#